data_AF-A0A7R8ZJR9-F1
#
_entry.id   AF-A0A7R8ZJR9-F1
#
_cell.length_a   1.000
_cell.length_b   1.000
_cell.length_c   1.000
_cell.angle_alpha   90.00
_cell.angle_beta   90.00
_cell.angle_gamma   90.00
#
_symmetry.space_group_name_H-M   'P 1'
#
loop_
_entity.id
_entity.type
_entity.pdbx_description
1 polymer ?
#
loop_
_entity_poly.entity_id
_entity_poly.type
_entity_poly.pdbx_seq_one_letter_code
_entity_poly.pdbx_strand_id
1 'polypeptide(L)'
;EEYQLDYLTSILKIPYVALISGIVMGGGVGISVHGPFRVATETTLFAMPETAIGLFPDVGGSYFLPRLKGHLGLFLALTGHRLKGADVYHAGIATHYVHSSSLPQIEEALTDLPAPVSNEAVDKVLKSFQVGNIPEFGLKERMFAINMVFSGESVDAILTTLEKEGSPWSLDMRKTLLSMSPTSLKLTFEQLRRGASMSLKECLIMEARMGNRIMQEHDFYEGVRATLIDKDKSPKWKPPHLSMVSDEQIDKYFLEEFPDLDLDHLD
;
A
#
# COMPACT_ATOMS: atom_id res chain seq x y z
N GLU A 1 -4.56 13.84 11.95
CA GLU A 1 -5.82 13.09 12.14
C GLU A 1 -5.76 11.72 11.47
N GLU A 2 -5.55 11.62 10.15
CA GLU A 2 -5.46 10.33 9.43
C GLU A 2 -4.45 9.34 10.02
N TYR A 3 -3.17 9.71 10.10
CA TYR A 3 -2.14 8.80 10.65
C TYR A 3 -2.31 8.46 12.13
N GLN A 4 -3.00 9.30 12.91
CA GLN A 4 -3.37 8.95 14.29
C GLN A 4 -4.44 7.84 14.30
N LEU A 5 -5.43 7.93 13.41
CA LEU A 5 -6.44 6.89 13.25
C LEU A 5 -5.82 5.58 12.75
N ASP A 6 -4.94 5.64 11.74
CA ASP A 6 -4.24 4.46 11.24
C ASP A 6 -3.44 3.77 12.36
N TYR A 7 -2.68 4.55 13.14
CA TYR A 7 -1.93 4.02 14.28
C TYR A 7 -2.86 3.39 15.32
N LEU A 8 -3.97 4.05 15.64
CA LEU A 8 -4.96 3.53 16.60
C LEU A 8 -5.44 2.14 16.20
N THR A 9 -5.73 1.89 14.91
CA THR A 9 -6.17 0.55 14.47
C THR A 9 -5.20 -0.59 14.80
N SER A 10 -3.92 -0.26 15.00
CA SER A 10 -2.86 -1.22 15.35
C SER A 10 -2.72 -1.49 16.86
N ILE A 11 -3.15 -0.55 17.72
CA ILE A 11 -2.97 -0.63 19.18
C ILE A 11 -4.28 -0.75 19.96
N LEU A 12 -5.43 -0.84 19.27
CA LEU A 12 -6.73 -1.05 19.91
C LEU A 12 -6.69 -2.29 20.84
N LYS A 13 -7.13 -2.08 22.08
CA LYS A 13 -7.23 -3.14 23.11
C LYS A 13 -8.46 -4.04 22.94
N ILE A 14 -9.32 -3.70 21.99
CA ILE A 14 -10.49 -4.48 21.58
C ILE A 14 -10.23 -5.09 20.20
N PRO A 15 -10.77 -6.28 19.90
CA PRO A 15 -10.65 -6.86 18.56
C PRO A 15 -11.16 -5.90 17.48
N TYR A 16 -10.37 -5.72 16.43
CA TYR A 16 -10.69 -4.87 15.28
C TYR A 16 -10.78 -5.72 14.01
N VAL A 17 -11.92 -5.64 13.31
CA VAL A 17 -12.20 -6.39 12.08
C VAL A 17 -12.54 -5.43 10.96
N ALA A 18 -11.71 -5.41 9.93
CA ALA A 18 -11.97 -4.66 8.70
C ALA A 18 -12.60 -5.58 7.64
N LEU A 19 -13.87 -5.37 7.33
CA LEU A 19 -14.57 -6.03 6.21
C LEU A 19 -14.30 -5.26 4.91
N ILE A 20 -13.22 -5.61 4.22
CA ILE A 20 -12.71 -4.87 3.06
C ILE A 20 -13.35 -5.34 1.75
N SER A 21 -14.66 -5.14 1.61
CA SER A 21 -15.45 -5.50 0.41
C SER A 21 -15.59 -4.30 -0.54
N GLY A 22 -15.17 -4.46 -1.81
CA GLY A 22 -15.13 -3.37 -2.79
C GLY A 22 -13.75 -2.72 -2.95
N ILE A 23 -13.71 -1.45 -3.36
CA ILE A 23 -12.45 -0.74 -3.66
C ILE A 23 -11.80 -0.28 -2.36
N VAL A 24 -10.51 -0.62 -2.19
CA VAL A 24 -9.70 -0.30 -1.00
C VAL A 24 -8.38 0.29 -1.48
N MET A 25 -8.23 1.61 -1.39
CA MET A 25 -7.06 2.36 -1.85
C MET A 25 -6.76 3.51 -0.89
N GLY A 26 -5.50 3.95 -0.79
CA GLY A 26 -5.07 5.05 0.08
C GLY A 26 -5.56 4.88 1.52
N GLY A 27 -6.24 5.88 2.08
CA GLY A 27 -6.80 5.83 3.45
C GLY A 27 -7.66 4.60 3.78
N GLY A 28 -8.35 3.99 2.80
CA GLY A 28 -9.08 2.73 3.04
C GLY A 28 -8.15 1.55 3.39
N VAL A 29 -6.93 1.57 2.88
CA VAL A 29 -5.85 0.66 3.27
C VAL A 29 -5.37 1.00 4.68
N GLY A 30 -5.14 2.28 4.99
CA GLY A 30 -4.68 2.75 6.30
C GLY A 30 -5.52 2.25 7.46
N ILE A 31 -6.83 2.46 7.38
CA ILE A 31 -7.78 2.05 8.43
C ILE A 31 -8.02 0.52 8.48
N SER A 32 -7.41 -0.27 7.60
CA SER A 32 -7.62 -1.73 7.57
C SER A 32 -6.34 -2.51 7.83
N VAL A 33 -5.24 -2.19 7.13
CA VAL A 33 -4.06 -3.05 7.01
C VAL A 33 -3.33 -3.29 8.33
N HIS A 34 -3.38 -2.34 9.26
CA HIS A 34 -2.70 -2.43 10.54
C HIS A 34 -3.49 -3.19 11.61
N GLY A 35 -4.77 -3.44 11.34
CA GLY A 35 -5.63 -4.25 12.20
C GLY A 35 -5.29 -5.75 12.13
N PRO A 36 -5.63 -6.52 13.19
CA PRO A 36 -5.34 -7.95 13.25
C PRO A 36 -6.19 -8.76 12.25
N PHE A 37 -7.40 -8.30 11.92
CA PHE A 37 -8.31 -9.00 11.01
C PHE A 37 -8.73 -8.12 9.85
N ARG A 38 -8.39 -8.57 8.63
CA ARG A 38 -8.75 -7.95 7.35
C ARG A 38 -9.41 -9.02 6.49
N VAL A 39 -10.70 -8.85 6.22
CA VAL A 39 -11.54 -9.84 5.57
C VAL A 39 -11.84 -9.37 4.15
N ALA A 40 -11.19 -10.00 3.17
CA ALA A 40 -11.44 -9.74 1.75
C ALA A 40 -12.56 -10.63 1.21
N THR A 41 -13.14 -10.19 0.10
CA THR A 41 -14.18 -10.89 -0.65
C THR A 41 -13.83 -10.89 -2.13
N GLU A 42 -14.60 -11.59 -2.96
CA GLU A 42 -14.40 -11.57 -4.41
C GLU A 42 -14.53 -10.18 -5.06
N THR A 43 -15.11 -9.20 -4.35
CA THR A 43 -15.26 -7.82 -4.83
C THR A 43 -14.11 -6.90 -4.39
N THR A 44 -13.24 -7.35 -3.49
CA THR A 44 -12.11 -6.55 -3.00
C THR A 44 -11.19 -6.18 -4.15
N LEU A 45 -10.87 -4.89 -4.26
CA LEU A 45 -9.88 -4.38 -5.18
C LEU A 45 -8.92 -3.47 -4.42
N PHE A 46 -7.73 -3.99 -4.17
CA PHE A 46 -6.65 -3.30 -3.46
C PHE A 46 -5.70 -2.63 -4.44
N ALA A 47 -5.28 -1.40 -4.15
CA ALA A 47 -4.11 -0.78 -4.78
C ALA A 47 -3.56 0.36 -3.92
N MET A 48 -2.28 0.68 -4.13
CA MET A 48 -1.61 1.90 -3.68
C MET A 48 -1.23 2.74 -4.92
N PRO A 49 -2.16 3.50 -5.52
CA PRO A 49 -1.94 4.21 -6.78
C PRO A 49 -1.27 5.58 -6.61
N GLU A 50 -0.69 5.89 -5.45
CA GLU A 50 -0.25 7.23 -5.06
C GLU A 50 0.85 7.79 -5.99
N THR A 51 1.71 6.94 -6.54
CA THR A 51 2.75 7.37 -7.51
C THR A 51 2.17 7.93 -8.81
N ALA A 52 0.94 7.53 -9.17
CA ALA A 52 0.23 8.01 -10.35
C ALA A 52 -0.37 9.41 -10.16
N ILE A 53 -0.46 9.88 -8.90
CA ILE A 53 -1.00 11.21 -8.56
C ILE A 53 0.07 12.13 -7.95
N GLY A 54 1.35 11.80 -8.08
CA GLY A 54 2.43 12.62 -7.54
C GLY A 54 2.56 12.57 -6.02
N LEU A 55 2.10 11.48 -5.39
CA LEU A 55 2.24 11.18 -3.97
C LEU A 55 3.10 9.91 -3.78
N PHE A 56 3.28 9.43 -2.56
CA PHE A 56 3.92 8.14 -2.22
C PHE A 56 2.93 7.26 -1.45
N PRO A 57 3.12 5.93 -1.38
CA PRO A 57 2.27 5.04 -0.59
C PRO A 57 2.33 5.39 0.89
N ASP A 58 1.33 6.11 1.38
CA ASP A 58 1.25 6.60 2.74
C ASP A 58 0.46 5.64 3.63
N VAL A 59 -0.10 6.14 4.74
CA VAL A 59 -0.94 5.42 5.70
C VAL A 59 -0.29 4.14 6.25
N GLY A 60 1.01 4.19 6.47
CA GLY A 60 1.86 3.09 6.91
C GLY A 60 2.29 2.16 5.77
N GLY A 61 2.18 2.59 4.52
CA GLY A 61 2.69 1.89 3.33
C GLY A 61 4.16 1.52 3.47
N SER A 62 4.97 2.43 4.04
CA SER A 62 6.39 2.16 4.36
C SER A 62 6.60 1.05 5.38
N TYR A 63 5.59 0.72 6.19
CA TYR A 63 5.66 -0.36 7.17
C TYR A 63 5.25 -1.70 6.55
N PHE A 64 4.04 -1.80 6.00
CA PHE A 64 3.50 -3.11 5.61
C PHE A 64 4.01 -3.59 4.24
N LEU A 65 4.26 -2.69 3.28
CA LEU A 65 4.67 -3.09 1.93
C LEU A 65 6.03 -3.81 1.94
N PRO A 66 7.09 -3.30 2.60
CA PRO A 66 8.38 -4.01 2.66
C PRO A 66 8.33 -5.37 3.37
N ARG A 67 7.27 -5.63 4.14
CA ARG A 67 7.06 -6.88 4.88
C ARG A 67 6.28 -7.92 4.08
N LEU A 68 5.77 -7.57 2.91
CA LEU A 68 5.17 -8.53 1.99
C LEU A 68 6.23 -9.47 1.41
N LYS A 69 5.79 -10.62 0.88
CA LYS A 69 6.70 -11.68 0.41
C LYS A 69 7.63 -11.20 -0.71
N GLY A 70 8.93 -11.29 -0.48
CA GLY A 70 9.95 -10.93 -1.47
C GLY A 70 9.89 -9.45 -1.81
N HIS A 71 9.85 -9.12 -3.10
CA HIS A 71 9.75 -7.73 -3.58
C HIS A 71 8.33 -7.36 -4.04
N LEU A 72 7.30 -8.12 -3.59
CA LEU A 72 5.91 -7.85 -3.95
C LEU A 72 5.47 -6.45 -3.52
N GLY A 73 5.81 -6.03 -2.31
CA GLY A 73 5.43 -4.71 -1.81
C GLY A 73 6.01 -3.56 -2.62
N LEU A 74 7.29 -3.64 -2.99
CA LEU A 74 7.92 -2.61 -3.84
C LEU A 74 7.30 -2.57 -5.24
N PHE A 75 6.97 -3.74 -5.80
CA PHE A 75 6.22 -3.83 -7.04
C PHE A 75 4.85 -3.13 -6.95
N LEU A 76 4.06 -3.43 -5.92
CA LEU A 76 2.74 -2.83 -5.70
C LEU A 76 2.86 -1.30 -5.50
N ALA A 77 3.81 -0.87 -4.68
CA ALA A 77 4.09 0.52 -4.33
C ALA A 77 4.45 1.39 -5.55
N LEU A 78 5.36 0.90 -6.40
CA LEU A 78 5.85 1.69 -7.54
C LEU A 78 4.86 1.70 -8.71
N THR A 79 4.20 0.56 -8.97
CA THR A 79 3.36 0.39 -10.16
C THR A 79 1.88 0.73 -9.93
N GLY A 80 1.44 0.79 -8.67
CA GLY A 80 0.01 0.90 -8.34
C GLY A 80 -0.81 -0.31 -8.81
N HIS A 81 -0.17 -1.48 -8.95
CA HIS A 81 -0.84 -2.69 -9.45
C HIS A 81 -2.03 -3.07 -8.57
N ARG A 82 -3.12 -3.47 -9.22
CA ARG A 82 -4.38 -3.79 -8.56
C ARG A 82 -4.45 -5.28 -8.24
N LEU A 83 -4.56 -5.62 -6.97
CA LEU A 83 -4.88 -6.97 -6.52
C LEU A 83 -6.40 -7.10 -6.40
N LYS A 84 -6.95 -8.22 -6.87
CA LYS A 84 -8.40 -8.47 -6.84
C LYS A 84 -8.74 -9.73 -6.07
N GLY A 85 -9.76 -9.64 -5.22
CA GLY A 85 -10.30 -10.73 -4.44
C GLY A 85 -9.24 -11.56 -3.74
N ALA A 86 -9.14 -12.83 -4.12
CA ALA A 86 -8.21 -13.80 -3.53
C ALA A 86 -6.75 -13.37 -3.59
N ASP A 87 -6.35 -12.53 -4.56
CA ASP A 87 -4.97 -12.03 -4.64
C ASP A 87 -4.59 -11.17 -3.44
N VAL A 88 -5.56 -10.45 -2.85
CA VAL A 88 -5.34 -9.63 -1.65
C VAL A 88 -5.02 -10.52 -0.44
N TYR A 89 -5.67 -11.68 -0.36
CA TYR A 89 -5.38 -12.70 0.64
C TYR A 89 -4.02 -13.36 0.42
N HIS A 90 -3.72 -13.80 -0.81
CA HIS A 90 -2.43 -14.45 -1.13
C HIS A 90 -1.23 -13.52 -0.99
N ALA A 91 -1.41 -12.22 -1.24
CA ALA A 91 -0.38 -11.22 -1.01
C ALA A 91 -0.06 -11.01 0.48
N GLY A 92 -0.93 -11.47 1.40
CA GLY A 92 -0.80 -11.25 2.85
C GLY A 92 -1.46 -9.96 3.35
N ILE A 93 -2.09 -9.19 2.47
CA ILE A 93 -2.79 -7.95 2.83
C ILE A 93 -4.09 -8.29 3.56
N ALA A 94 -4.88 -9.24 3.05
CA ALA A 94 -6.03 -9.77 3.78
C ALA A 94 -5.63 -10.99 4.63
N THR A 95 -6.18 -11.10 5.84
CA THR A 95 -6.03 -12.29 6.69
C THR A 95 -6.99 -13.42 6.34
N HIS A 96 -8.18 -13.06 5.83
CA HIS A 96 -9.28 -13.98 5.57
C HIS A 96 -9.89 -13.66 4.21
N TYR A 97 -10.46 -14.67 3.58
CA TYR A 97 -11.17 -14.55 2.31
C TYR A 97 -12.49 -15.30 2.37
N VAL A 98 -13.59 -14.56 2.24
CA VAL A 98 -14.97 -15.04 2.37
C VAL A 98 -15.79 -14.65 1.14
N HIS A 99 -16.97 -15.23 0.97
CA HIS A 99 -17.91 -14.72 -0.03
C HIS A 99 -18.58 -13.43 0.45
N SER A 100 -18.74 -12.44 -0.44
CA SER A 100 -19.39 -11.17 -0.07
C SER A 100 -20.84 -11.37 0.42
N SER A 101 -21.52 -12.41 -0.05
CA SER A 101 -22.86 -12.81 0.40
C SER A 101 -22.93 -13.31 1.84
N SER A 102 -21.79 -13.61 2.46
CA SER A 102 -21.69 -14.07 3.85
C SER A 102 -21.41 -12.94 4.86
N LEU A 103 -21.16 -11.71 4.39
CA LEU A 103 -20.83 -10.59 5.28
C LEU A 103 -21.92 -10.29 6.32
N PRO A 104 -23.23 -10.26 5.99
CA PRO A 104 -24.27 -10.03 7.01
C PRO A 104 -24.27 -11.09 8.12
N GLN A 105 -24.04 -12.36 7.78
CA GLN A 105 -23.98 -13.45 8.74
C GLN A 105 -22.70 -13.41 9.58
N ILE A 106 -21.59 -12.92 9.01
CA ILE A 106 -20.35 -12.68 9.76
C ILE A 106 -20.58 -11.56 10.79
N GLU A 107 -21.20 -10.45 10.39
CA GLU A 107 -21.52 -9.35 11.30
C GLU A 107 -22.40 -9.84 12.46
N GLU A 108 -23.48 -10.58 12.17
CA GLU A 108 -24.35 -11.19 13.17
C GLU A 108 -23.57 -12.12 14.12
N ALA A 109 -22.77 -13.04 13.57
CA ALA A 109 -21.98 -13.97 14.36
C ALA A 109 -20.90 -13.29 15.23
N LEU A 110 -20.34 -12.17 14.78
CA LEU A 110 -19.40 -11.37 15.58
C LEU A 110 -20.12 -10.62 16.70
N THR A 111 -21.32 -10.09 16.45
CA THR A 111 -22.12 -9.40 17.47
C THR A 111 -22.67 -10.33 18.54
N ASP A 112 -22.87 -11.61 18.21
CA ASP A 112 -23.35 -12.64 19.13
C ASP A 112 -22.25 -13.24 20.03
N LEU A 113 -20.98 -12.83 19.85
CA LEU A 113 -19.89 -13.32 20.68
C LEU A 113 -20.07 -12.87 22.14
N PRO A 114 -19.97 -13.80 23.12
CA PRO A 114 -20.11 -13.44 24.53
C PRO A 114 -18.91 -12.58 24.99
N ALA A 115 -19.19 -11.54 25.75
CA ALA A 115 -18.16 -10.69 26.35
C ALA A 115 -17.43 -11.40 27.51
N PRO A 116 -16.12 -11.17 27.70
CA PRO A 116 -15.24 -10.34 26.87
C PRO A 116 -14.84 -11.02 25.54
N VAL A 117 -14.86 -10.25 24.45
CA VAL A 117 -14.50 -10.75 23.12
C VAL A 117 -12.98 -10.77 22.95
N SER A 118 -12.42 -11.93 22.60
CA SER A 118 -10.98 -12.09 22.33
C SER A 118 -10.70 -12.22 20.83
N ASN A 119 -9.45 -11.96 20.43
CA ASN A 119 -9.02 -12.15 19.03
C ASN A 119 -9.17 -13.60 18.58
N GLU A 120 -8.95 -14.58 19.46
CA GLU A 120 -9.11 -16.01 19.14
C GLU A 120 -10.58 -16.36 18.85
N ALA A 121 -11.53 -15.75 19.57
CA ALA A 121 -12.94 -15.94 19.33
C ALA A 121 -13.35 -15.36 17.97
N VAL A 122 -12.88 -14.14 17.65
CA VAL A 122 -13.10 -13.49 16.35
C VAL A 122 -12.51 -14.31 15.21
N ASP A 123 -11.24 -14.73 15.31
CA ASP A 123 -10.55 -15.56 14.32
C ASP A 123 -11.31 -16.87 14.05
N LYS A 124 -11.83 -17.51 15.11
CA LYS A 124 -12.65 -18.73 14.97
C LYS A 124 -13.93 -18.48 14.18
N VAL A 125 -14.62 -17.36 14.42
CA VAL A 125 -15.81 -16.98 13.65
C VAL A 125 -15.42 -16.77 12.19
N LEU A 126 -14.42 -15.93 11.92
CA LEU A 126 -14.01 -15.61 10.54
C LEU A 126 -13.58 -16.85 9.75
N LYS A 127 -12.82 -17.76 10.37
CA LYS A 127 -12.41 -19.05 9.76
C LYS A 127 -13.60 -19.95 9.43
N SER A 128 -14.69 -19.88 10.19
CA SER A 128 -15.90 -20.68 9.90
C SER A 128 -16.62 -20.25 8.61
N PHE A 129 -16.39 -19.01 8.15
CA PHE A 129 -16.91 -18.47 6.89
C PHE A 129 -15.90 -18.46 5.75
N GLN A 130 -14.65 -18.90 6.01
CA GLN A 130 -13.62 -18.93 4.99
C GLN A 130 -14.00 -19.88 3.86
N VAL A 131 -13.80 -19.44 2.62
CA VAL A 131 -14.15 -20.29 1.47
C VAL A 131 -13.25 -21.52 1.43
N GLY A 132 -13.83 -22.69 1.20
CA GLY A 132 -13.09 -23.96 1.21
C GLY A 132 -12.09 -24.10 0.06
N ASN A 133 -12.33 -23.42 -1.07
CA ASN A 133 -11.44 -23.40 -2.23
C ASN A 133 -11.14 -21.95 -2.63
N ILE A 134 -10.03 -21.40 -2.13
CA ILE A 134 -9.59 -20.05 -2.47
C ILE A 134 -8.99 -20.09 -3.89
N PRO A 135 -9.42 -19.21 -4.82
CA PRO A 135 -8.81 -19.09 -6.14
C PRO A 135 -7.29 -18.92 -6.08
N GLU A 136 -6.58 -19.43 -7.08
CA GLU A 136 -5.12 -19.35 -7.13
C GLU A 136 -4.62 -17.90 -7.25
N PHE A 137 -3.43 -17.61 -6.69
CA PHE A 137 -2.82 -16.30 -6.78
C PHE A 137 -2.48 -15.92 -8.23
N GLY A 138 -3.11 -14.87 -8.75
CA GLY A 138 -2.97 -14.39 -10.12
C GLY A 138 -1.55 -13.94 -10.49
N LEU A 139 -0.72 -13.58 -9.50
CA LEU A 139 0.69 -13.24 -9.71
C LEU A 139 1.65 -14.40 -9.50
N LYS A 140 1.19 -15.63 -9.22
CA LYS A 140 2.05 -16.79 -8.92
C LYS A 140 3.14 -17.01 -9.95
N GLU A 141 2.79 -17.00 -11.24
CA GLU A 141 3.76 -17.20 -12.34
C GLU A 141 4.68 -15.99 -12.55
N ARG A 142 4.32 -14.82 -12.02
CA ARG A 142 5.08 -13.57 -12.14
C ARG A 142 5.97 -13.31 -10.92
N MET A 143 5.76 -14.00 -9.80
CA MET A 143 6.54 -13.78 -8.58
C MET A 143 8.05 -13.93 -8.78
N PHE A 144 8.51 -14.84 -9.64
CA PHE A 144 9.94 -14.96 -9.95
C PHE A 144 10.47 -13.69 -10.65
N ALA A 145 9.76 -13.23 -11.69
CA ALA A 145 10.14 -12.03 -12.43
C ALA A 145 10.05 -10.76 -11.56
N ILE A 146 8.99 -10.64 -10.73
CA ILE A 146 8.84 -9.55 -9.75
C ILE A 146 10.04 -9.52 -8.81
N ASN A 147 10.39 -10.65 -8.19
CA ASN A 147 11.51 -10.71 -7.26
C ASN A 147 12.85 -10.40 -7.94
N MET A 148 13.05 -10.88 -9.17
CA MET A 148 14.26 -10.59 -9.93
C MET A 148 14.37 -9.09 -10.25
N VAL A 149 13.34 -8.52 -10.87
CA VAL A 149 13.34 -7.13 -11.34
C VAL A 149 13.40 -6.13 -10.18
N PHE A 150 12.54 -6.30 -9.18
CA PHE A 150 12.37 -5.34 -8.08
C PHE A 150 13.40 -5.55 -6.96
N SER A 151 14.40 -6.42 -7.16
CA SER A 151 15.60 -6.49 -6.32
C SER A 151 16.67 -5.45 -6.68
N GLY A 152 16.45 -4.66 -7.74
CA GLY A 152 17.39 -3.62 -8.16
C GLY A 152 17.65 -2.56 -7.09
N GLU A 153 18.88 -2.06 -7.04
CA GLU A 153 19.35 -1.10 -6.01
C GLU A 153 18.81 0.33 -6.17
N SER A 154 18.10 0.59 -7.28
CA SER A 154 17.45 1.88 -7.57
C SER A 154 16.31 1.71 -8.57
N VAL A 155 15.46 2.73 -8.71
CA VAL A 155 14.42 2.78 -9.74
C VAL A 155 15.02 2.72 -11.15
N ASP A 156 16.17 3.39 -11.38
CA ASP A 156 16.90 3.33 -12.65
C ASP A 156 17.39 1.90 -12.97
N ALA A 157 17.86 1.16 -11.97
CA ALA A 157 18.25 -0.24 -12.12
C ALA A 157 17.05 -1.15 -12.41
N ILE A 158 15.91 -0.90 -11.78
CA ILE A 158 14.64 -1.60 -12.06
C ILE A 158 14.22 -1.38 -13.53
N LEU A 159 14.19 -0.12 -14.00
CA LEU A 159 13.83 0.20 -15.38
C LEU A 159 14.78 -0.47 -16.39
N THR A 160 16.09 -0.45 -16.10
CA THR A 160 17.11 -1.11 -16.92
C THR A 160 16.89 -2.63 -16.98
N THR A 161 16.53 -3.24 -15.85
CA THR A 161 16.30 -4.68 -15.76
C THR A 161 15.02 -5.09 -16.50
N LEU A 162 13.94 -4.32 -16.38
CA LEU A 162 12.70 -4.51 -17.14
C LEU A 162 12.95 -4.44 -18.65
N GLU A 163 13.76 -3.48 -19.10
CA GLU A 163 14.11 -3.32 -20.51
C GLU A 163 14.93 -4.51 -21.03
N LYS A 164 15.89 -5.01 -20.25
CA LYS A 164 16.72 -6.16 -20.60
C LYS A 164 15.96 -7.49 -20.58
N GLU A 165 15.03 -7.68 -19.64
CA GLU A 165 14.20 -8.88 -19.56
C GLU A 165 13.27 -8.99 -20.78
N GLY A 166 12.70 -7.87 -21.22
CA GLY A 166 12.12 -7.71 -22.56
C GLY A 166 10.83 -8.49 -22.85
N SER A 167 10.24 -9.17 -21.85
CA SER A 167 8.94 -9.82 -22.03
C SER A 167 7.81 -8.77 -22.19
N PRO A 168 6.66 -9.14 -22.79
CA PRO A 168 5.52 -8.24 -22.87
C PRO A 168 5.09 -7.66 -21.52
N TRP A 169 5.21 -8.45 -20.45
CA TRP A 169 4.92 -8.00 -19.09
C TRP A 169 5.93 -6.95 -18.61
N SER A 170 7.24 -7.19 -18.74
CA SER A 170 8.23 -6.21 -18.28
C SER A 170 8.21 -4.92 -19.06
N LEU A 171 7.97 -4.97 -20.37
CA LEU A 171 7.83 -3.77 -21.18
C LEU A 171 6.58 -2.96 -20.79
N ASP A 172 5.48 -3.63 -20.43
CA ASP A 172 4.28 -2.97 -19.90
C ASP A 172 4.52 -2.36 -18.51
N MET A 173 5.24 -3.05 -17.62
CA MET A 173 5.63 -2.51 -16.31
C MET A 173 6.58 -1.32 -16.46
N ARG A 174 7.55 -1.37 -17.37
CA ARG A 174 8.44 -0.25 -17.67
C ARG A 174 7.65 0.96 -18.16
N LYS A 175 6.70 0.74 -19.08
CA LYS A 175 5.81 1.79 -19.57
C LYS A 175 4.97 2.39 -18.44
N THR A 176 4.45 1.54 -17.55
CA THR A 176 3.68 1.94 -16.38
C THR A 176 4.52 2.85 -15.48
N LEU A 177 5.72 2.42 -15.09
CA LEU A 177 6.62 3.22 -14.26
C LEU A 177 6.97 4.55 -14.93
N LEU A 178 7.30 4.58 -16.22
CA LEU A 178 7.61 5.81 -16.94
C LEU A 178 6.43 6.80 -17.07
N SER A 179 5.21 6.37 -16.77
CA SER A 179 4.04 7.25 -16.73
C SER A 179 3.79 7.88 -15.35
N MET A 180 4.43 7.37 -14.29
CA MET A 180 4.28 7.88 -12.92
C MET A 180 5.16 9.13 -12.69
N SER A 181 4.92 9.86 -11.59
CA SER A 181 5.81 10.97 -11.20
C SER A 181 7.21 10.43 -10.92
N PRO A 182 8.26 10.96 -11.58
CA PRO A 182 9.64 10.54 -11.31
C PRO A 182 10.08 10.77 -9.87
N THR A 183 9.63 11.87 -9.26
CA THR A 183 9.90 12.18 -7.86
C THR A 183 9.23 11.15 -6.95
N SER A 184 7.94 10.87 -7.18
CA SER A 184 7.20 9.86 -6.40
C SER A 184 7.81 8.47 -6.48
N LEU A 185 8.32 8.05 -7.65
CA LEU A 185 8.96 6.74 -7.78
C LEU A 185 10.21 6.62 -6.91
N LYS A 186 11.12 7.61 -6.98
CA LYS A 186 12.35 7.58 -6.17
C LYS A 186 12.03 7.73 -4.68
N LEU A 187 11.08 8.59 -4.35
CA LEU A 187 10.65 8.78 -2.97
C LEU A 187 10.05 7.51 -2.37
N THR A 188 9.16 6.84 -3.11
CA THR A 188 8.56 5.56 -2.72
C THR A 188 9.61 4.46 -2.55
N PHE A 189 10.57 4.37 -3.46
CA PHE A 189 11.66 3.41 -3.35
C PHE A 189 12.46 3.61 -2.05
N GLU A 190 12.84 4.86 -1.77
CA GLU A 190 13.61 5.20 -0.57
C GLU A 190 12.79 5.03 0.72
N GLN A 191 11.53 5.43 0.70
CA GLN A 191 10.59 5.29 1.79
C GLN A 191 10.45 3.83 2.24
N LEU A 192 10.23 2.90 1.29
CA LEU A 192 10.10 1.48 1.60
C LEU A 192 11.41 0.88 2.11
N ARG A 193 12.56 1.35 1.59
CA ARG A 193 13.88 0.92 2.08
C ARG A 193 14.11 1.31 3.54
N ARG A 194 13.76 2.54 3.93
CA ARG A 194 13.87 3.01 5.33
C ARG A 194 12.85 2.34 6.25
N GLY A 195 11.59 2.24 5.82
CA GLY A 195 10.50 1.68 6.61
C GLY A 195 10.60 0.17 6.90
N ALA A 196 11.41 -0.56 6.12
CA ALA A 196 11.64 -1.98 6.33
C ALA A 196 12.18 -2.34 7.73
N SER A 197 12.97 -1.46 8.35
CA SER A 197 13.53 -1.67 9.69
C SER A 197 12.87 -0.83 10.79
N MET A 198 11.88 -0.01 10.45
CA MET A 198 11.17 0.88 11.38
C MET A 198 9.92 0.21 11.97
N SER A 199 9.51 0.64 13.15
CA SER A 199 8.17 0.39 13.72
C SER A 199 7.09 1.14 12.94
N LEU A 200 5.82 0.74 13.08
CA LEU A 200 4.70 1.44 12.44
C LEU A 200 4.64 2.91 12.87
N LYS A 201 4.88 3.20 14.16
CA LYS A 201 4.90 4.56 14.70
C LYS A 201 5.96 5.43 14.00
N GLU A 202 7.19 4.94 13.90
CA GLU A 202 8.29 5.62 13.20
C GLU A 202 7.97 5.82 11.71
N CYS A 203 7.39 4.80 11.06
CA CYS A 203 6.92 4.88 9.68
C CYS A 203 5.88 6.00 9.47
N LEU A 204 4.86 6.09 10.33
CA LEU A 204 3.81 7.11 10.22
C LEU A 204 4.34 8.53 10.49
N ILE A 205 5.29 8.68 11.42
CA ILE A 205 5.99 9.96 11.66
C ILE A 205 6.81 10.35 10.42
N MET A 206 7.56 9.41 9.84
CA MET A 206 8.31 9.63 8.60
C MET A 206 7.37 10.06 7.46
N GLU A 207 6.27 9.36 7.27
CA GLU A 207 5.27 9.66 6.24
C GLU A 207 4.61 11.03 6.45
N ALA A 208 4.33 11.43 7.70
CA ALA A 208 3.85 12.78 8.02
C ALA A 208 4.82 13.88 7.55
N ARG A 209 6.12 13.69 7.81
CA ARG A 209 7.17 14.64 7.36
C ARG A 209 7.24 14.69 5.84
N MET A 210 7.14 13.54 5.17
CA MET A 210 7.16 13.45 3.71
C MET A 210 5.92 14.11 3.08
N GLY A 211 4.73 13.85 3.65
CA GLY A 211 3.45 14.38 3.19
C GLY A 211 3.42 15.91 3.22
N ASN A 212 3.84 16.50 4.35
CA ASN A 212 3.96 17.95 4.51
C ASN A 212 4.85 18.62 3.45
N ARG A 213 5.89 17.92 2.99
CA ARG A 213 6.78 18.42 1.93
C ARG A 213 6.20 18.22 0.55
N ILE A 214 5.63 17.06 0.26
CA ILE A 214 4.96 16.83 -1.04
C ILE A 214 3.85 17.86 -1.27
N MET A 215 3.14 18.28 -0.23
CA MET A 215 2.11 19.32 -0.38
C MET A 215 2.67 20.69 -0.79
N GLN A 216 3.98 20.91 -0.75
CA GLN A 216 4.62 22.15 -1.24
C GLN A 216 5.11 22.01 -2.69
N GLU A 217 4.99 20.81 -3.27
CA GLU A 217 5.60 20.43 -4.53
C GLU A 217 4.58 20.37 -5.66
N HIS A 218 5.09 20.42 -6.89
CA HIS A 218 4.27 20.52 -8.09
C HIS A 218 3.46 19.25 -8.40
N ASP A 219 4.09 18.08 -8.30
CA ASP A 219 3.56 16.84 -8.89
C ASP A 219 2.27 16.36 -8.23
N PHE A 220 2.08 16.58 -6.93
CA PHE A 220 0.85 16.20 -6.26
C PHE A 220 -0.37 16.93 -6.85
N TYR A 221 -0.29 18.25 -6.97
CA TYR A 221 -1.38 19.04 -7.54
C TYR A 221 -1.65 18.72 -9.00
N GLU A 222 -0.59 18.51 -9.80
CA GLU A 222 -0.72 18.12 -11.20
C GLU A 222 -1.31 16.72 -11.37
N GLY A 223 -0.91 15.76 -10.53
CA GLY A 223 -1.42 14.40 -10.55
C GLY A 223 -2.89 14.33 -10.14
N VAL A 224 -3.28 15.08 -9.10
CA VAL A 224 -4.68 15.26 -8.70
C VAL A 224 -5.49 15.90 -9.82
N ARG A 225 -4.98 16.96 -10.46
CA ARG A 225 -5.62 17.60 -11.62
C ARG A 225 -5.88 16.58 -12.72
N ALA A 226 -4.85 15.88 -13.19
CA ALA A 226 -4.93 14.95 -14.32
C ALA A 226 -5.83 13.74 -14.04
N THR A 227 -5.89 13.27 -12.79
CA THR A 227 -6.58 12.02 -12.44
C THR A 227 -8.00 12.22 -11.93
N LEU A 228 -8.22 13.24 -11.10
CA LEU A 228 -9.49 13.42 -10.36
C LEU A 228 -10.31 14.61 -10.85
N ILE A 229 -9.66 15.71 -11.24
CA ILE A 229 -10.34 16.95 -11.65
C ILE A 229 -10.66 16.90 -13.14
N ASP A 230 -9.63 16.97 -13.99
CA ASP A 230 -9.78 17.04 -15.45
C ASP A 230 -9.94 15.64 -16.06
N LYS A 231 -9.44 14.60 -15.37
CA LYS A 231 -9.53 13.19 -15.77
C LYS A 231 -8.94 12.92 -17.17
N ASP A 232 -7.97 13.72 -17.59
CA ASP A 232 -7.29 13.60 -18.88
C ASP A 232 -6.24 12.46 -18.90
N LYS A 233 -5.82 11.99 -17.71
CA LYS A 233 -4.76 10.98 -17.53
C LYS A 233 -3.45 11.35 -18.24
N SER A 234 -3.16 12.64 -18.35
CA SER A 234 -1.97 13.19 -18.99
C SER A 234 -1.25 14.20 -18.07
N PRO A 235 -0.75 13.76 -16.91
CA PRO A 235 -0.02 14.62 -16.00
C PRO A 235 1.30 15.10 -16.62
N LYS A 236 1.66 16.35 -16.34
CA LYS A 236 2.89 17.00 -16.79
C LYS A 236 3.89 17.11 -15.64
N TRP A 237 4.54 16.00 -15.31
CA TRP A 237 5.46 15.92 -14.17
C TRP A 237 6.62 16.92 -14.23
N LYS A 238 7.04 17.40 -13.05
CA LYS A 238 8.17 18.29 -12.85
C LYS A 238 9.04 17.76 -11.69
N PRO A 239 10.24 17.24 -11.99
CA PRO A 239 10.84 17.11 -13.32
C PRO A 239 10.21 15.98 -14.18
N PRO A 240 10.32 16.04 -15.52
CA PRO A 240 9.68 15.07 -16.42
C PRO A 240 10.43 13.74 -16.55
N HIS A 241 11.66 13.66 -16.06
CA HIS A 241 12.52 12.48 -16.22
C HIS A 241 13.19 12.08 -14.90
N LEU A 242 13.31 10.77 -14.70
CA LEU A 242 13.92 10.17 -13.50
C LEU A 242 15.38 10.62 -13.26
N SER A 243 16.14 10.81 -14.34
CA SER A 243 17.52 11.28 -14.31
C SER A 243 17.68 12.71 -13.79
N MET A 244 16.60 13.50 -13.75
CA MET A 244 16.60 14.87 -13.24
C MET A 244 16.24 14.97 -11.75
N VAL A 245 15.88 13.84 -11.12
CA VAL A 245 15.63 13.76 -9.68
C VAL A 245 16.91 13.24 -9.03
N SER A 246 17.61 14.11 -8.30
CA SER A 246 18.82 13.75 -7.55
C SER A 246 18.50 13.09 -6.20
N ASP A 247 19.43 12.29 -5.70
CA ASP A 247 19.28 11.66 -4.37
C ASP A 247 19.22 12.72 -3.26
N GLU A 248 19.97 13.83 -3.40
CA GLU A 248 19.92 14.97 -2.47
C GLU A 248 18.51 15.62 -2.40
N GLN A 249 17.78 15.67 -3.52
CA GLN A 249 16.39 16.14 -3.52
C GLN A 249 15.48 15.16 -2.77
N ILE A 250 15.70 13.86 -2.91
CA ILE A 250 14.92 12.82 -2.22
C ILE A 250 15.21 12.83 -0.72
N ASP A 251 16.47 12.98 -0.31
CA ASP A 251 16.84 13.03 1.10
C ASP A 251 16.18 14.17 1.87
N LYS A 252 15.90 15.30 1.21
CA LYS A 252 15.18 16.44 1.82
C LYS A 252 13.79 16.09 2.32
N TYR A 253 13.14 15.06 1.75
CA TYR A 253 11.81 14.63 2.20
C TYR A 253 11.80 13.98 3.58
N PHE A 254 12.96 13.53 4.06
CA PHE A 254 13.11 12.78 5.30
C PHE A 254 13.74 13.58 6.44
N LEU A 255 14.05 14.87 6.24
CA LEU A 255 14.64 15.72 7.27
C LEU A 255 13.65 16.05 8.40
N GLU A 256 14.16 16.28 9.61
CA GLU A 256 13.36 16.47 10.85
C GLU A 256 12.91 17.93 11.09
N GLU A 257 12.80 18.74 10.04
CA GLU A 257 12.55 20.19 10.16
C GLU A 257 11.08 20.57 10.43
N PHE A 258 10.14 19.61 10.43
CA PHE A 258 8.72 19.84 10.72
C PHE A 258 8.37 19.27 12.09
N PRO A 259 7.45 19.90 12.84
CA PRO A 259 6.99 19.36 14.11
C PRO A 259 6.44 17.95 13.90
N ASP A 260 6.91 17.02 14.71
CA ASP A 260 6.53 15.62 14.59
C ASP A 260 5.05 15.41 14.88
N LEU A 261 4.49 14.45 14.16
CA LEU A 261 3.22 13.86 14.53
C LEU A 261 3.38 13.23 15.91
N ASP A 262 2.77 13.85 16.93
CA ASP A 262 2.70 13.25 18.26
C ASP A 262 1.73 12.07 18.22
N LEU A 263 2.28 10.87 18.45
CA LEU A 263 1.55 9.62 18.64
C LEU A 263 1.77 9.06 20.06
N ASP A 264 2.58 9.73 20.91
CA ASP A 264 2.91 9.27 22.26
C ASP A 264 1.70 9.31 23.19
N HIS A 265 0.80 10.27 22.98
CA HIS A 265 -0.43 10.39 23.75
C HIS A 265 -1.47 9.27 23.48
N LEU A 266 -1.22 8.40 22.49
CA LEU A 266 -2.12 7.30 22.12
C LEU A 266 -1.71 5.94 22.73
N ASP A 267 -0.48 5.81 23.23
CA ASP A 267 0.06 4.57 23.82
C ASP A 267 -0.50 4.25 25.22
#